data_AF-S8CPE0-F1
#
_entry.id   AF-S8CPE0-F1
#
_cell.length_a   1.000
_cell.length_b   1.000
_cell.length_c   1.000
_cell.angle_alpha   90.00
_cell.angle_beta   90.00
_cell.angle_gamma   90.00
#
_symmetry.space_group_name_H-M   'P 1'
#
loop_
_entity.id
_entity.type
_entity.pdbx_description
1 polymer ?
#
loop_
_entity_poly.entity_id
_entity_poly.type
_entity_poly.pdbx_seq_one_letter_code
_entity_poly.pdbx_strand_id
1 'polypeptide(L)'
;LVWNDFQVFVASRLNVPGAWQMPQGGIDEGEDPRSAAIRELREETGIISVQMVDEVPEWMTYDFPPAVKAKVSRLWKGEWHGQTQKWY
;
A
#
# COMPACT_ATOMS: atom_id res chain seq x y z
N LEU A 1 5.43 0.91 9.25
CA LEU A 1 6.86 0.57 9.42
C LEU A 1 7.61 1.67 10.18
N VAL A 2 7.84 1.46 11.47
CA VAL A 2 8.74 2.31 12.26
C VAL A 2 10.14 1.72 12.19
N TRP A 3 11.14 2.54 11.88
CA TRP A 3 12.55 2.15 11.85
C TRP A 3 13.30 3.05 12.83
N ASN A 4 13.51 2.59 14.08
CA ASN A 4 14.26 3.25 15.15
C ASN A 4 13.88 4.73 15.45
N ASP A 5 13.89 5.13 16.72
CA ASP A 5 13.73 6.55 17.13
C ASP A 5 12.56 7.31 16.46
N PHE A 6 11.40 6.67 16.32
CA PHE A 6 10.18 7.21 15.70
C PHE A 6 10.31 7.61 14.21
N GLN A 7 11.35 7.16 13.51
CA GLN A 7 11.43 7.37 12.06
C GLN A 7 10.53 6.37 11.34
N VAL A 8 9.95 6.81 10.21
CA VAL A 8 9.06 5.99 9.38
C VAL A 8 9.75 5.69 8.06
N PHE A 9 9.71 4.43 7.63
CA PHE A 9 10.23 4.05 6.33
C PHE A 9 9.26 4.46 5.21
N VAL A 10 9.79 5.23 4.25
CA VAL A 10 9.09 5.60 3.00
C VAL A 10 10.04 5.45 1.82
N ALA A 11 9.50 5.08 0.66
CA ALA A 11 10.23 4.90 -0.58
C ALA A 11 9.71 5.86 -1.67
N SER A 12 10.62 6.37 -2.51
CA SER A 12 10.25 7.23 -3.64
C SER A 12 9.67 6.39 -4.77
N ARG A 13 8.58 6.86 -5.39
CA ARG A 13 7.94 6.16 -6.51
C ARG A 13 8.74 6.32 -7.79
N LEU A 14 9.10 5.19 -8.42
CA LEU A 14 9.89 5.17 -9.66
C LEU A 14 9.30 6.02 -10.79
N ASN A 15 7.97 6.04 -10.93
CA ASN A 15 7.29 6.68 -12.05
C ASN A 15 6.60 8.03 -11.70
N VAL A 16 6.80 8.53 -10.48
CA VAL A 16 6.20 9.78 -10.02
C VAL A 16 7.24 10.57 -9.20
N PRO A 17 8.10 11.36 -9.86
CA PRO A 17 9.14 12.13 -9.18
C PRO A 17 8.57 13.01 -8.07
N GLY A 18 9.24 13.00 -6.92
CA GLY A 18 8.81 13.75 -5.73
C GLY A 18 7.67 13.11 -4.94
N ALA A 19 7.09 12.00 -5.40
CA ALA A 19 6.11 11.24 -4.62
C ALA A 19 6.79 10.15 -3.80
N TRP A 20 6.42 10.08 -2.52
CA TRP A 20 6.90 9.09 -1.55
C TRP A 20 5.71 8.31 -1.00
N GLN A 21 5.91 7.02 -0.72
CA GLN A 21 4.89 6.15 -0.14
C GLN A 21 5.50 5.14 0.82
N MET A 22 4.69 4.62 1.73
CA MET A 22 5.02 3.39 2.45
C MET A 22 4.89 2.18 1.50
N PRO A 23 5.57 1.05 1.78
CA PRO A 23 5.35 -0.20 1.06
C PRO A 23 3.89 -0.64 1.19
N GLN A 24 3.30 -1.07 0.08
CA GLN A 24 1.92 -1.51 0.01
C GLN A 24 1.68 -2.36 -1.25
N GLY A 25 0.74 -3.28 -1.18
CA GLY A 25 0.32 -4.03 -2.36
C GLY A 25 -1.04 -4.67 -2.24
N GLY A 26 -1.30 -5.63 -3.11
CA GLY A 26 -2.59 -6.27 -3.24
C GLY A 26 -2.81 -7.30 -2.13
N ILE A 27 -4.08 -7.53 -1.80
CA ILE A 27 -4.50 -8.69 -1.01
C ILE A 27 -5.15 -9.66 -2.00
N ASP A 28 -4.62 -10.87 -2.09
CA ASP A 28 -5.18 -11.89 -2.98
C ASP A 28 -6.51 -12.44 -2.44
N GLU A 29 -7.31 -13.04 -3.33
CA GLU A 29 -8.60 -13.60 -2.93
C GLU A 29 -8.43 -14.69 -1.87
N GLY A 30 -9.04 -14.47 -0.70
CA GLY A 30 -8.94 -15.39 0.44
C GLY A 30 -7.65 -15.26 1.25
N GLU A 31 -6.76 -14.33 0.90
CA GLU A 31 -5.54 -14.07 1.65
C GLU A 31 -5.85 -13.28 2.94
N ASP A 32 -5.23 -13.71 4.05
CA ASP A 32 -5.27 -12.96 5.30
C ASP A 32 -4.53 -11.62 5.13
N PRO A 33 -5.14 -10.46 5.46
CA PRO A 33 -4.52 -9.16 5.18
C PRO A 33 -3.19 -8.92 5.89
N ARG A 34 -2.98 -9.54 7.07
CA ARG A 34 -1.70 -9.48 7.77
C ARG A 34 -0.61 -10.27 7.03
N SER A 35 -0.97 -11.44 6.50
CA SER A 35 -0.09 -12.25 5.66
C SER A 35 0.27 -11.52 4.37
N ALA A 36 -0.70 -10.86 3.73
CA ALA A 36 -0.48 -9.99 2.57
C ALA A 36 0.50 -8.85 2.89
N ALA A 37 0.31 -8.15 4.02
CA ALA A 37 1.22 -7.06 4.42
C ALA A 37 2.68 -7.52 4.60
N ILE A 38 2.90 -8.71 5.17
CA ILE A 38 4.25 -9.28 5.33
C ILE A 38 4.83 -9.70 3.97
N ARG A 39 4.01 -10.30 3.10
CA ARG A 39 4.41 -10.71 1.74
C ARG A 39 4.82 -9.49 0.91
N GLU A 40 3.95 -8.48 0.83
CA GLU A 40 4.18 -7.24 0.08
C GLU A 40 5.39 -6.47 0.61
N LEU A 41 5.57 -6.40 1.93
CA LEU A 41 6.77 -5.81 2.52
C LEU A 41 8.03 -6.48 1.98
N ARG A 42 8.06 -7.81 1.95
CA ARG A 42 9.20 -8.57 1.44
C ARG A 42 9.39 -8.36 -0.06
N GLU A 43 8.32 -8.35 -0.84
CA GLU A 43 8.38 -8.18 -2.30
C GLU A 43 8.90 -6.79 -2.69
N GLU A 44 8.44 -5.73 -2.01
CA GLU A 44 8.81 -4.36 -2.35
C GLU A 44 10.13 -3.89 -1.73
N THR A 45 10.55 -4.47 -0.60
CA THR A 45 11.72 -3.97 0.16
C THR A 45 12.80 -5.02 0.44
N GLY A 46 12.49 -6.31 0.30
CA GLY A 46 13.38 -7.41 0.69
C GLY A 46 13.47 -7.66 2.21
N ILE A 47 12.76 -6.90 3.04
CA ILE A 47 12.79 -7.06 4.50
C ILE A 47 12.05 -8.36 4.90
N ILE A 48 12.69 -9.17 5.74
CA ILE A 48 12.15 -10.48 6.20
C ILE A 48 12.06 -10.62 7.71
N SER A 49 12.62 -9.69 8.48
CA SER A 49 12.61 -9.71 9.94
C SER A 49 11.90 -8.46 10.44
N VAL A 50 10.66 -8.65 10.87
CA VAL A 50 9.81 -7.58 11.40
C VAL A 50 9.02 -8.06 12.60
N GLN A 51 8.66 -7.11 13.46
CA GLN A 51 7.67 -7.30 14.50
C GLN A 51 6.51 -6.34 14.23
N MET A 52 5.29 -6.86 14.26
CA MET A 52 4.08 -6.05 14.21
C MET A 52 3.88 -5.37 15.56
N VAL A 53 3.63 -4.06 15.54
CA VAL A 53 3.53 -3.25 16.76
C VAL A 53 2.12 -2.71 16.97
N ASP A 54 1.35 -2.50 15.90
CA ASP A 54 0.00 -1.97 15.97
C ASP A 54 -0.78 -2.32 14.68
N GLU A 55 -2.08 -2.05 14.65
CA GLU A 55 -2.88 -2.06 13.43
C GLU A 55 -3.93 -0.95 13.48
N VAL A 56 -4.27 -0.39 12.32
CA VAL A 56 -5.44 0.50 12.23
C VAL A 56 -6.68 -0.38 12.26
N PRO A 57 -7.59 -0.24 13.25
CA PRO A 57 -8.70 -1.18 13.41
C PRO A 57 -9.64 -1.15 12.20
N GLU A 58 -9.88 0.03 11.63
CA GLU A 58 -10.73 0.23 10.47
C GLU A 58 -9.98 0.10 9.14
N TRP A 59 -10.74 -0.22 8.09
CA TRP A 59 -10.26 -0.09 6.72
C TRP A 59 -10.33 1.36 6.28
N MET A 60 -9.28 1.84 5.63
CA MET A 60 -9.20 3.21 5.12
C MET A 60 -9.46 3.22 3.62
N THR A 61 -10.41 4.01 3.16
CA THR A 61 -10.76 4.13 1.74
C THR A 61 -10.50 5.56 1.25
N TYR A 62 -9.97 5.68 0.04
CA TYR A 62 -9.88 6.94 -0.67
C TYR A 62 -10.25 6.77 -2.14
N ASP A 63 -10.84 7.80 -2.73
CA ASP A 63 -11.12 7.86 -4.16
C ASP A 63 -9.93 8.38 -4.95
N PHE A 64 -9.73 7.86 -6.16
CA PHE A 64 -8.81 8.44 -7.11
C PHE A 64 -9.29 9.82 -7.55
N PRO A 65 -8.39 10.82 -7.64
CA PRO A 65 -8.71 12.10 -8.26
C PRO A 65 -9.30 11.89 -9.67
N PRO A 66 -10.22 12.75 -10.16
CA PRO A 66 -10.93 12.53 -11.43
C PRO A 66 -10.01 12.25 -12.63
N ALA A 67 -8.87 12.94 -12.71
CA ALA A 67 -7.88 12.72 -13.77
C ALA A 67 -7.20 11.34 -13.68
N VAL A 68 -6.92 10.88 -12.45
CA VAL A 68 -6.36 9.55 -12.21
C VAL A 68 -7.41 8.50 -12.54
N LYS A 69 -8.65 8.65 -12.05
CA LYS A 69 -9.78 7.77 -12.33
C LYS A 69 -10.00 7.56 -13.82
N ALA A 70 -10.07 8.65 -14.61
CA ALA A 70 -10.20 8.57 -16.06
C ALA A 70 -9.04 7.79 -16.72
N LYS A 71 -7.81 8.00 -16.24
CA LYS A 71 -6.63 7.29 -16.75
C LYS A 71 -6.67 5.80 -16.40
N VAL A 72 -6.93 5.43 -15.15
CA VAL A 72 -6.95 4.01 -14.74
C VAL A 72 -8.10 3.25 -15.37
N SER A 73 -9.29 3.85 -15.48
CA SER A 73 -10.42 3.22 -16.17
C SER A 73 -10.13 2.90 -17.63
N ARG A 74 -9.39 3.77 -18.33
CA ARG A 74 -8.95 3.51 -19.71
C ARG A 74 -7.91 2.40 -19.79
N LEU A 75 -6.94 2.37 -18.88
CA LEU A 75 -5.82 1.42 -18.90
C LEU A 75 -6.24 0.01 -18.45
N TRP A 76 -7.09 -0.08 -17.43
CA TRP A 76 -7.44 -1.33 -16.76
C TRP A 76 -8.85 -1.81 -17.09
N LYS A 77 -9.50 -1.21 -18.10
CA LYS A 77 -10.81 -1.60 -18.65
C LYS A 77 -11.84 -1.92 -17.55
N GLY A 78 -12.25 -0.91 -16.79
CA GLY A 78 -13.25 -1.05 -15.73
C GLY A 78 -13.51 0.26 -14.98
N GLU A 79 -14.52 0.26 -14.10
CA GLU A 79 -14.78 1.37 -13.19
C GLU A 79 -13.94 1.21 -11.92
N TRP A 80 -12.83 1.95 -11.84
CA TRP A 80 -11.92 1.93 -10.70
C TRP A 80 -12.10 3.21 -9.91
N HIS A 81 -12.56 3.10 -8.67
CA HIS A 81 -12.93 4.27 -7.87
C HIS A 81 -11.77 4.80 -7.04
N GLY A 82 -10.94 3.90 -6.51
CA GLY A 82 -9.95 4.23 -5.50
C GLY A 82 -9.33 2.99 -4.91
N GLN A 83 -8.85 3.08 -3.68
CA GLN A 83 -8.32 1.94 -2.94
C GLN A 83 -8.90 1.89 -1.53
N THR A 84 -9.05 0.67 -1.03
CA THR A 84 -9.35 0.36 0.37
C THR A 84 -8.15 -0.37 0.95
N GLN A 85 -7.63 0.14 2.05
CA GLN A 85 -6.34 -0.26 2.63
C GLN A 85 -6.51 -0.66 4.10
N LYS A 86 -5.78 -1.69 4.51
CA LYS A 86 -5.62 -2.10 5.92
C LYS A 86 -4.16 -1.90 6.30
N TRP A 87 -3.90 -1.31 7.46
CA TRP A 87 -2.57 -0.92 7.92
C TRP A 87 -2.17 -1.67 9.18
N TYR A 88 -0.89 -2.02 9.25
CA TYR A 88 -0.21 -2.79 10.30
C TYR A 88 1.18 -2.21 10.62
#